data_AF-A0A7V6HBY3-F1
#
_entry.id   AF-A0A7V6HBY3-F1
#
_cell.length_a   1.000
_cell.length_b   1.000
_cell.length_c   1.000
_cell.angle_alpha   90.00
_cell.angle_beta   90.00
_cell.angle_gamma   90.00
#
_symmetry.space_group_name_H-M   'P 1'
#
loop_
_entity.id
_entity.type
_entity.pdbx_description
1 polymer ?
#
loop_
_entity_poly.entity_id
_entity_poly.type
_entity_poly.pdbx_seq_one_letter_code
_entity_poly.pdbx_strand_id
1 'polypeptide(L)'
;QTDLGEGSKANPVAVIPIQHVDGPLDESDFVAFVNFKYVARDFIKYQVSYISCTCRQAATNYWSTAFFELTLPESGLLDDAVLKTMSFESDSEDHYLSGFWGDSDPIPSGMTYEQIRDEYITWFVGQTYGDLKDLNFITDIDPVAFSEGEGRTDYSIDAYSGATVSTNNIIRVINAIFKHHGTDYHFENDPSLVVAETEAEVPVEESVVSEEAPAGTTVEKLELPPPRDLTKTYKAADSEEEVQATEDCYLTACSSITADNLIDYLGRDDVLYIDLRNYEDYIMKHFRNFEVIPYFGQIFNAEAHTDVSMVHLYGGTPKEPVPVYEESDKMLELLFPKDQTLFLLCQSGGRVAMMMDILAARGWDMSKIYNIGGMAQYTGREYRPYIVDTMEFGIVPEYTVTGLTRVE
;
A
#
# COMPACT_ATOMS: atom_id res chain seq x y z
N GLN A 1 -6.05 6.62 1.48
CA GLN A 1 -4.69 6.47 0.94
C GLN A 1 -4.81 6.30 -0.56
N THR A 2 -4.01 7.02 -1.33
CA THR A 2 -4.05 7.11 -2.80
C THR A 2 -3.80 5.73 -3.45
N ASP A 3 -4.86 5.20 -4.06
CA ASP A 3 -4.90 4.00 -4.91
C ASP A 3 -4.49 4.40 -6.34
N LEU A 4 -3.49 3.74 -6.92
CA LEU A 4 -3.03 3.93 -8.31
C LEU A 4 -3.25 2.69 -9.20
N GLY A 5 -4.03 1.71 -8.76
CA GLY A 5 -4.49 0.62 -9.63
C GLY A 5 -3.46 -0.47 -9.95
N GLU A 6 -3.93 -1.49 -10.68
CA GLU A 6 -3.28 -2.81 -10.85
C GLU A 6 -2.05 -2.82 -11.76
N GLY A 7 -1.06 -3.65 -11.42
CA GLY A 7 0.29 -3.64 -12.00
C GLY A 7 1.22 -2.52 -11.50
N SER A 8 0.72 -1.57 -10.72
CA SER A 8 1.59 -0.57 -10.11
C SER A 8 2.33 -1.19 -8.92
N LYS A 9 3.65 -1.01 -8.85
CA LYS A 9 4.38 -1.09 -7.57
C LYS A 9 3.78 0.00 -6.69
N ALA A 10 2.69 -0.31 -5.99
CA ALA A 10 2.16 0.54 -4.94
C ALA A 10 3.17 0.47 -3.82
N ASN A 11 4.22 1.26 -3.97
CA ASN A 11 4.89 1.76 -2.80
C ASN A 11 3.81 2.33 -1.90
N PRO A 12 3.64 1.82 -0.68
CA PRO A 12 2.66 2.39 0.23
C PRO A 12 2.93 3.89 0.29
N VAL A 13 2.03 4.69 -0.31
CA VAL A 13 2.05 6.14 -0.16
C VAL A 13 1.70 6.41 1.29
N ALA A 14 2.72 6.44 2.14
CA ALA A 14 2.56 6.72 3.55
C ALA A 14 2.55 8.23 3.73
N VAL A 15 1.65 8.70 4.58
CA VAL A 15 1.68 10.08 5.06
C VAL A 15 2.40 10.03 6.39
N ILE A 16 3.57 10.65 6.49
CA ILE A 16 4.36 10.69 7.71
C ILE A 16 4.30 12.12 8.30
N PRO A 17 4.06 12.27 9.60
CA PRO A 17 4.05 13.58 10.23
C PRO A 17 5.47 14.17 10.22
N ILE A 18 5.56 15.46 9.92
CA ILE A 18 6.80 16.23 9.98
C ILE A 18 6.51 17.57 10.64
N GLN A 19 7.36 17.98 11.60
CA GLN A 19 7.33 19.34 12.12
C GLN A 19 8.09 20.22 11.13
N HIS A 20 7.36 20.97 10.32
CA HIS A 20 7.94 21.89 9.35
C HIS A 20 8.49 23.12 10.07
N VAL A 21 9.70 23.54 9.70
CA VAL A 21 10.36 24.73 10.23
C VAL A 21 10.34 25.84 9.17
N ASP A 22 9.84 27.01 9.55
CA ASP A 22 9.80 28.19 8.69
C ASP A 22 10.99 29.16 8.91
N GLY A 23 10.95 30.33 8.26
CA GLY A 23 12.04 31.33 8.27
C GLY A 23 12.38 31.86 9.68
N PRO A 24 11.36 32.25 10.46
CA PRO A 24 11.49 32.58 11.88
C PRO A 24 11.87 31.42 12.82
N LEU A 25 11.97 30.18 12.33
CA LEU A 25 12.12 28.95 13.12
C LEU A 25 10.87 28.54 13.90
N ASP A 26 9.69 29.01 13.48
CA ASP A 26 8.43 28.53 14.03
C ASP A 26 8.15 27.11 13.49
N GLU A 27 7.71 26.21 14.37
CA GLU A 27 7.32 24.85 14.01
C GLU A 27 5.82 24.78 13.70
N SER A 28 5.47 24.02 12.67
CA SER A 28 4.08 23.76 12.30
C SER A 28 3.88 22.29 11.94
N ASP A 29 2.75 21.73 12.39
CA ASP A 29 2.35 20.38 12.01
C ASP A 29 2.14 20.32 10.50
N PHE A 30 2.91 19.47 9.84
CA PHE A 30 2.85 19.24 8.40
C PHE A 30 2.98 17.74 8.09
N VAL A 31 2.94 17.40 6.80
CA VAL A 31 3.06 16.01 6.33
C VAL A 31 4.07 15.87 5.20
N ALA A 32 4.76 14.74 5.19
CA ALA A 32 5.53 14.26 4.05
C ALA A 32 4.87 13.00 3.46
N PHE A 33 5.09 12.75 2.18
CA PHE A 33 4.53 11.62 1.44
C PHE A 33 5.65 10.65 1.05
N VAL A 34 5.60 9.42 1.53
CA VAL A 34 6.50 8.34 1.12
C VAL A 34 5.98 7.78 -0.19
N ASN A 35 6.36 8.33 -1.33
CA ASN A 35 5.89 7.89 -2.65
C ASN A 35 6.52 6.57 -3.09
N PHE A 36 7.69 6.22 -2.54
CA PHE A 36 8.38 4.95 -2.81
C PHE A 36 8.83 4.21 -1.54
N LYS A 37 8.66 2.88 -1.47
CA LYS A 37 9.22 1.95 -0.49
C LYS A 37 9.48 0.59 -1.15
N TYR A 38 10.74 0.17 -1.18
CA TYR A 38 11.16 -1.16 -1.64
C TYR A 38 12.09 -1.79 -0.61
N VAL A 39 11.69 -2.95 -0.06
CA VAL A 39 12.46 -3.69 0.93
C VAL A 39 13.43 -4.63 0.22
N ALA A 40 14.73 -4.35 0.34
CA ALA A 40 15.79 -5.27 -0.05
C ALA A 40 16.16 -6.16 1.14
N ARG A 41 17.18 -7.02 0.97
CA ARG A 41 17.57 -7.99 2.01
C ARG A 41 18.04 -7.34 3.32
N ASP A 42 18.85 -6.30 3.20
CA ASP A 42 19.61 -5.67 4.28
C ASP A 42 19.42 -4.15 4.33
N PHE A 43 18.50 -3.61 3.52
CA PHE A 43 18.13 -2.19 3.52
C PHE A 43 16.77 -1.98 2.85
N ILE A 44 16.19 -0.79 3.00
CA ILE A 44 14.96 -0.36 2.34
C ILE A 44 15.22 0.93 1.56
N LYS A 45 14.80 0.95 0.29
CA LYS A 45 14.82 2.13 -0.58
C LYS A 45 13.51 2.92 -0.42
N TYR A 46 13.58 4.25 -0.32
CA TYR A 46 12.42 5.13 -0.23
C TYR A 46 12.49 6.31 -1.21
N GLN A 47 11.33 6.87 -1.56
CA GLN A 47 11.19 8.20 -2.17
C GLN A 47 10.19 8.98 -1.33
N VAL A 48 10.54 10.19 -0.90
CA VAL A 48 9.75 10.98 0.03
C VAL A 48 9.59 12.41 -0.49
N SER A 49 8.35 12.85 -0.71
CA SER A 49 8.04 14.25 -1.03
C SER A 49 7.66 15.05 0.21
N TYR A 50 8.22 16.25 0.35
CA TYR A 50 7.95 17.15 1.46
C TYR A 50 8.15 18.60 1.04
N ILE A 51 7.57 19.54 1.79
CA ILE A 51 7.78 20.96 1.53
C ILE A 51 9.18 21.38 2.02
N SER A 52 9.99 21.95 1.13
CA SER A 52 11.39 22.28 1.46
C SER A 52 11.49 23.56 2.27
N CYS A 53 10.72 24.56 1.84
CA CYS A 53 10.74 25.89 2.40
C CYS A 53 9.34 26.46 2.33
N THR A 54 8.99 27.41 3.21
CA THR A 54 7.76 28.21 3.13
C THR A 54 8.06 29.70 3.06
N CYS A 55 9.33 30.09 3.05
CA CYS A 55 9.79 31.48 3.14
C CYS A 55 9.60 32.29 1.86
N ARG A 56 9.21 31.66 0.75
CA ARG A 56 9.04 32.30 -0.56
C ARG A 56 7.69 31.93 -1.17
N GLN A 57 7.26 32.76 -2.13
CA GLN A 57 6.02 32.52 -2.87
C GLN A 57 6.10 31.20 -3.64
N ALA A 58 4.97 30.53 -3.82
CA ALA A 58 4.86 29.25 -4.53
C ALA A 58 5.38 29.29 -5.99
N ALA A 59 5.62 30.49 -6.55
CA ALA A 59 6.23 30.67 -7.87
C ALA A 59 7.73 30.33 -7.91
N THR A 60 8.41 30.25 -6.76
CA THR A 60 9.86 29.99 -6.69
C THR A 60 10.22 28.97 -5.61
N ASN A 61 9.25 28.17 -5.18
CA ASN A 61 9.43 27.20 -4.10
C ASN A 61 8.39 26.08 -4.25
N TYR A 62 8.87 24.87 -4.43
CA TYR A 62 8.11 23.67 -4.68
C TYR A 62 8.37 22.64 -3.58
N TRP A 63 7.64 21.53 -3.65
CA TRP A 63 7.94 20.36 -2.84
C TRP A 63 9.23 19.72 -3.35
N SER A 64 10.12 19.33 -2.44
CA SER A 64 11.24 18.44 -2.80
C SER A 64 10.79 17.00 -2.77
N THR A 65 11.50 16.16 -3.53
CA THR A 65 11.39 14.71 -3.50
C THR A 65 12.77 14.11 -3.28
N ALA A 66 12.99 13.47 -2.14
CA ALA A 66 14.27 12.86 -1.78
C ALA A 66 14.20 11.34 -1.90
N PHE A 67 15.24 10.74 -2.45
CA PHE A 67 15.49 9.30 -2.42
C PHE A 67 16.32 8.94 -1.18
N PHE A 68 15.99 7.83 -0.51
CA PHE A 68 16.71 7.32 0.65
C PHE A 68 17.01 5.83 0.53
N GLU A 69 18.12 5.38 1.09
CA GLU A 69 18.36 3.98 1.43
C GLU A 69 18.71 3.88 2.92
N LEU A 70 17.95 3.09 3.67
CA LEU A 70 18.13 2.89 5.12
C LEU A 70 18.38 1.42 5.43
N THR A 71 19.40 1.08 6.20
CA THR A 71 19.79 -0.31 6.44
C THR A 71 18.88 -1.04 7.44
N LEU A 72 18.81 -2.37 7.32
CA LEU A 72 18.23 -3.30 8.28
C LEU A 72 19.36 -3.98 9.07
N PRO A 73 19.81 -3.42 10.21
CA PRO A 73 20.97 -3.91 10.93
C PRO A 73 20.69 -5.27 11.61
N GLU A 74 21.69 -6.15 11.69
CA GLU A 74 21.52 -7.48 12.34
C GLU A 74 21.06 -7.39 13.81
N SER A 75 21.33 -6.27 14.49
CA SER A 75 20.89 -6.03 15.86
C SER A 75 19.37 -5.92 16.01
N GLY A 76 18.64 -5.62 14.93
CA GLY A 76 17.20 -5.35 14.97
C GLY A 76 16.83 -4.05 15.67
N LEU A 77 17.80 -3.19 16.00
CA LEU A 77 17.59 -1.90 16.65
C LEU A 77 17.56 -0.78 15.61
N LEU A 78 16.57 0.09 15.67
CA LEU A 78 16.43 1.23 14.77
C LEU A 78 17.58 2.22 14.97
N ASP A 79 18.05 2.39 16.20
CA ASP A 79 19.21 3.23 16.52
C ASP A 79 20.46 2.81 15.73
N ASP A 80 20.60 1.55 15.36
CA ASP A 80 21.74 1.04 14.58
C ASP A 80 21.51 1.13 13.06
N ALA A 81 20.32 1.55 12.61
CA ALA A 81 20.03 1.69 11.20
C ALA A 81 20.82 2.87 10.61
N VAL A 82 21.45 2.66 9.46
CA VAL A 82 22.35 3.63 8.80
C VAL A 82 21.66 4.27 7.60
N LEU A 83 21.84 5.57 7.42
CA LEU A 83 21.49 6.26 6.19
C LEU A 83 22.54 5.94 5.12
N LYS A 84 22.27 4.95 4.26
CA LYS A 84 23.22 4.49 3.24
C LYS A 84 23.29 5.44 2.04
N THR A 85 22.18 6.06 1.67
CA THR A 85 22.14 7.01 0.55
C THR A 85 21.00 8.01 0.77
N MET A 86 21.26 9.28 0.45
CA MET A 86 20.24 10.31 0.27
C MET A 86 20.54 11.09 -1.01
N SER A 87 19.54 11.35 -1.85
CA SER A 87 19.73 12.05 -3.12
C SER A 87 18.47 12.82 -3.54
N PHE A 88 18.64 13.97 -4.19
CA PHE A 88 17.58 14.66 -4.94
C PHE A 88 17.72 14.48 -6.46
N GLU A 89 18.60 13.57 -6.89
CA GLU A 89 18.90 13.27 -8.30
C GLU A 89 18.74 11.76 -8.54
N SER A 90 19.76 11.09 -9.07
CA SER A 90 19.74 9.66 -9.35
C SER A 90 19.71 8.81 -8.08
N ASP A 91 19.27 7.56 -8.23
CA ASP A 91 19.40 6.53 -7.21
C ASP A 91 20.87 6.12 -7.01
N SER A 92 21.12 5.26 -6.01
CA SER A 92 22.48 4.81 -5.62
C SER A 92 23.25 4.10 -6.73
N GLU A 93 22.55 3.58 -7.75
CA GLU A 93 23.12 2.89 -8.90
C GLU A 93 23.35 3.82 -10.10
N ASP A 94 22.93 5.09 -10.01
CA ASP A 94 22.91 6.07 -11.12
C ASP A 94 22.11 5.59 -12.34
N HIS A 95 21.07 4.78 -12.10
CA HIS A 95 20.24 4.18 -13.14
C HIS A 95 18.94 4.96 -13.37
N TYR A 96 18.37 5.54 -12.31
CA TYR A 96 17.08 6.21 -12.36
C TYR A 96 17.12 7.58 -11.69
N LEU A 97 16.55 8.61 -12.35
CA LEU A 97 16.22 9.87 -11.70
C LEU A 97 15.14 9.61 -10.63
N SER A 98 15.52 9.78 -9.37
CA SER A 98 14.78 9.33 -8.20
C SER A 98 14.32 10.46 -7.28
N GLY A 99 14.85 11.68 -7.47
CA GLY A 99 14.50 12.85 -6.68
C GLY A 99 14.29 14.12 -7.49
N PHE A 100 13.99 15.19 -6.76
CA PHE A 100 13.84 16.55 -7.27
C PHE A 100 14.10 17.57 -6.16
N TRP A 101 14.96 18.57 -6.43
CA TRP A 101 15.21 19.70 -5.53
C TRP A 101 14.15 20.80 -5.73
N GLY A 102 13.38 21.08 -4.68
CA GLY A 102 12.23 21.99 -4.70
C GLY A 102 12.49 23.41 -4.18
N ASP A 103 13.66 23.70 -3.62
CA ASP A 103 13.99 25.07 -3.17
C ASP A 103 14.51 25.92 -4.33
N SER A 104 14.53 27.24 -4.14
CA SER A 104 15.09 28.16 -5.11
C SER A 104 16.57 27.89 -5.36
N ASP A 105 16.95 27.89 -6.63
CA ASP A 105 18.34 27.79 -7.08
C ASP A 105 18.64 28.92 -8.08
N PRO A 106 19.54 29.87 -7.77
CA PRO A 106 20.32 29.98 -6.53
C PRO A 106 19.46 30.39 -5.32
N ILE A 107 19.91 29.99 -4.14
CA ILE A 107 19.33 30.37 -2.85
C ILE A 107 19.67 31.86 -2.58
N PRO A 108 18.82 32.65 -1.90
CA PRO A 108 19.07 34.08 -1.66
C PRO A 108 20.42 34.44 -1.03
N SER A 109 21.03 33.52 -0.27
CA SER A 109 22.39 33.67 0.29
C SER A 109 23.51 33.56 -0.75
N GLY A 110 23.19 33.15 -1.99
CA GLY A 110 24.14 32.86 -3.05
C GLY A 110 24.62 31.40 -3.09
N MET A 111 24.14 30.55 -2.17
CA MET A 111 24.42 29.12 -2.19
C MET A 111 23.68 28.42 -3.32
N THR A 112 24.32 27.40 -3.89
CA THR A 112 23.71 26.56 -4.91
C THR A 112 23.29 25.21 -4.33
N TYR A 113 22.40 24.53 -5.06
CA TYR A 113 22.02 23.17 -4.72
C TYR A 113 23.22 22.22 -4.74
N GLU A 114 24.19 22.38 -5.64
CA GLU A 114 25.40 21.53 -5.68
C GLU A 114 26.21 21.61 -4.38
N GLN A 115 26.31 22.78 -3.76
CA GLN A 115 27.00 22.92 -2.47
C GLN A 115 26.24 22.18 -1.36
N ILE A 116 24.92 22.31 -1.31
CA ILE A 116 24.10 21.55 -0.35
C ILE A 116 24.24 20.04 -0.59
N ARG A 117 24.20 19.61 -1.85
CA ARG A 117 24.34 18.20 -2.22
C ARG A 117 25.70 17.65 -1.80
N ASP A 118 26.78 18.31 -2.22
CA ASP A 118 28.14 17.76 -2.10
C ASP A 118 28.71 17.92 -0.68
N GLU A 119 28.30 18.96 0.05
CA GLU A 119 28.86 19.27 1.37
C GLU A 119 27.91 18.92 2.53
N TYR A 120 26.63 19.29 2.44
CA TYR A 120 25.68 19.13 3.55
C TYR A 120 25.02 17.75 3.58
N ILE A 121 24.42 17.30 2.48
CA ILE A 121 23.70 16.01 2.41
C ILE A 121 24.65 14.83 2.63
N THR A 122 25.84 14.88 2.02
CA THR A 122 26.86 13.82 2.15
C THR A 122 27.31 13.57 3.58
N TRP A 123 27.15 14.54 4.49
CA TRP A 123 27.51 14.36 5.89
C TRP A 123 26.60 13.35 6.60
N PHE A 124 25.30 13.35 6.31
CA PHE A 124 24.35 12.42 6.94
C PHE A 124 24.54 10.98 6.46
N VAL A 125 25.08 10.80 5.24
CA VAL A 125 25.29 9.48 4.66
C VAL A 125 26.37 8.73 5.41
N GLY A 126 26.04 7.52 5.86
CA GLY A 126 26.90 6.65 6.67
C GLY A 126 26.69 6.76 8.18
N GLN A 127 25.91 7.73 8.66
CA GLN A 127 25.58 7.86 10.08
C GLN A 127 24.41 6.96 10.49
N THR A 128 24.37 6.58 11.77
CA THR A 128 23.29 5.79 12.35
C THR A 128 22.12 6.66 12.78
N TYR A 129 20.92 6.09 12.93
CA TYR A 129 19.78 6.82 13.48
C TYR A 129 20.05 7.28 14.92
N GLY A 130 20.76 6.48 15.72
CA GLY A 130 21.15 6.84 17.08
C GLY A 130 21.93 8.14 17.14
N ASP A 131 22.79 8.42 16.15
CA ASP A 131 23.55 9.66 16.04
C ASP A 131 22.70 10.85 15.57
N LEU A 132 21.67 10.58 14.76
CA LEU A 132 20.89 11.60 14.05
C LEU A 132 19.58 11.99 14.76
N LYS A 133 18.99 11.10 15.57
CA LYS A 133 17.60 11.22 16.07
C LYS A 133 17.33 12.45 16.94
N ASP A 134 18.36 12.99 17.58
CA ASP A 134 18.28 14.14 18.48
C ASP A 134 18.50 15.49 17.77
N LEU A 135 18.91 15.46 16.49
CA LEU A 135 19.06 16.66 15.67
C LEU A 135 17.69 17.17 15.23
N ASN A 136 17.38 18.43 15.52
CA ASN A 136 16.12 19.07 15.14
C ASN A 136 16.35 20.31 14.25
N PHE A 137 17.51 20.94 14.42
CA PHE A 137 17.95 22.11 13.68
C PHE A 137 19.39 21.93 13.22
N ILE A 138 19.77 22.68 12.20
CA ILE A 138 21.15 22.69 11.70
C ILE A 138 22.16 23.09 12.79
N THR A 139 21.72 23.89 13.77
CA THR A 139 22.52 24.31 14.93
C THR A 139 22.81 23.19 15.91
N ASP A 140 22.12 22.05 15.81
CA ASP A 140 22.36 20.89 16.65
C ASP A 140 23.55 20.06 16.12
N ILE A 141 23.96 20.29 14.87
CA ILE A 141 25.13 19.64 14.26
C ILE A 141 26.40 20.25 14.83
N ASP A 142 27.27 19.42 15.41
CA ASP A 142 28.59 19.85 15.87
C ASP A 142 29.45 20.32 14.67
N PRO A 143 29.87 21.60 14.62
CA PRO A 143 30.70 22.12 13.53
C PRO A 143 32.01 21.35 13.35
N VAL A 144 32.58 20.81 14.43
CA VAL A 144 33.81 20.01 14.37
C VAL A 144 33.53 18.69 13.67
N ALA A 145 32.52 17.95 14.13
CA ALA A 145 32.10 16.69 13.51
C ALA A 145 31.66 16.86 12.04
N PHE A 146 31.08 18.01 11.68
CA PHE A 146 30.71 18.31 10.29
C PHE A 146 31.90 18.43 9.34
N SER A 147 33.00 18.96 9.86
CA SER A 147 34.23 19.25 9.10
C SER A 147 35.22 18.08 9.15
N GLU A 148 34.97 17.08 10.00
CA GLU A 148 35.75 15.85 10.11
C GLU A 148 35.39 14.87 8.97
N GLY A 149 36.41 14.22 8.40
CA GLY A 149 36.26 13.25 7.31
C GLY A 149 37.10 13.57 6.07
N GLU A 150 37.29 12.56 5.22
CA GLU A 150 38.04 12.72 3.97
C GLU A 150 37.32 13.71 3.04
N GLY A 151 38.01 14.77 2.60
CA GLY A 151 37.47 15.77 1.68
C GLY A 151 36.59 16.86 2.31
N ARG A 152 36.41 16.87 3.64
CA ARG A 152 35.49 17.81 4.34
C ARG A 152 36.15 18.97 5.07
N THR A 153 37.48 19.05 5.07
CA THR A 153 38.25 20.02 5.88
C THR A 153 37.98 21.48 5.56
N ASP A 154 37.48 21.77 4.36
CA ASP A 154 37.17 23.13 3.91
C ASP A 154 35.68 23.50 4.09
N TYR A 155 34.84 22.57 4.55
CA TYR A 155 33.41 22.79 4.74
C TYR A 155 33.12 23.37 6.12
N SER A 156 32.12 24.23 6.21
CA SER A 156 31.66 24.80 7.48
C SER A 156 30.13 24.78 7.55
N ILE A 157 29.59 24.22 8.63
CA ILE A 157 28.14 24.14 8.84
C ILE A 157 27.49 25.53 8.94
N ASP A 158 28.24 26.52 9.44
CA ASP A 158 27.79 27.91 9.56
C ASP A 158 27.45 28.52 8.20
N ALA A 159 28.10 28.06 7.13
CA ALA A 159 27.82 28.52 5.77
C ALA A 159 26.38 28.22 5.34
N TYR A 160 25.79 27.15 5.90
CA TYR A 160 24.43 26.69 5.64
C TYR A 160 23.41 27.24 6.65
N SER A 161 23.88 27.63 7.84
CA SER A 161 23.03 28.20 8.88
C SER A 161 22.47 29.55 8.43
N GLY A 162 21.14 29.66 8.31
CA GLY A 162 20.47 30.87 7.83
C GLY A 162 20.54 31.12 6.32
N ALA A 163 21.16 30.24 5.54
CA ALA A 163 21.15 30.32 4.08
C ALA A 163 19.80 29.92 3.48
N THR A 164 19.24 28.82 3.98
CA THR A 164 17.90 28.34 3.65
C THR A 164 17.32 27.60 4.86
N VAL A 165 15.99 27.58 4.98
CA VAL A 165 15.29 26.72 5.96
C VAL A 165 15.22 25.27 5.51
N SER A 166 15.51 25.00 4.23
CA SER A 166 15.52 23.64 3.68
C SER A 166 16.51 22.73 4.38
N THR A 167 17.60 23.27 4.95
CA THR A 167 18.55 22.49 5.76
C THR A 167 17.90 21.94 7.03
N ASN A 168 17.12 22.74 7.75
CA ASN A 168 16.34 22.26 8.90
C ASN A 168 15.30 21.23 8.45
N ASN A 169 14.58 21.47 7.36
CA ASN A 169 13.56 20.54 6.88
C ASN A 169 14.15 19.22 6.32
N ILE A 170 15.42 19.21 5.87
CA ILE A 170 16.17 17.99 5.57
C ILE A 170 16.36 17.13 6.83
N ILE A 171 16.78 17.74 7.95
CA ILE A 171 16.89 17.02 9.24
C ILE A 171 15.53 16.45 9.66
N ARG A 172 14.47 17.26 9.55
CA ARG A 172 13.12 16.85 9.92
C ARG A 172 12.61 15.67 9.07
N VAL A 173 12.86 15.67 7.75
CA VAL A 173 12.46 14.54 6.89
C VAL A 173 13.31 13.30 7.14
N ILE A 174 14.62 13.44 7.43
CA ILE A 174 15.49 12.32 7.83
C ILE A 174 14.93 11.63 9.08
N ASN A 175 14.61 12.41 10.12
CA ASN A 175 14.02 11.85 11.33
C ASN A 175 12.66 11.21 11.10
N ALA A 176 11.80 11.84 10.28
CA ALA A 176 10.49 11.29 9.96
C ALA A 176 10.61 9.96 9.18
N ILE A 177 11.53 9.85 8.22
CA ILE A 177 11.70 8.62 7.44
C ILE A 177 12.33 7.50 8.27
N PHE A 178 13.25 7.79 9.20
CA PHE A 178 13.75 6.78 10.14
C PHE A 178 12.67 6.30 11.10
N LYS A 179 11.83 7.18 11.65
CA LYS A 179 10.69 6.76 12.47
C LYS A 179 9.73 5.87 11.67
N HIS A 180 9.48 6.21 10.41
CA HIS A 180 8.71 5.38 9.50
C HIS A 180 9.42 4.05 9.20
N HIS A 181 10.74 4.06 9.06
CA HIS A 181 11.57 2.87 8.87
C HIS A 181 11.47 1.91 10.05
N GLY A 182 11.43 2.43 11.28
CA GLY A 182 11.19 1.66 12.50
C GLY A 182 9.83 0.97 12.59
N THR A 183 8.88 1.32 11.72
CA THR A 183 7.62 0.57 11.61
C THR A 183 7.75 -0.73 10.83
N ASP A 184 8.90 -0.97 10.20
CA ASP A 184 9.19 -2.22 9.51
C ASP A 184 9.35 -3.37 10.51
N TYR A 185 8.93 -4.57 10.09
CA TYR A 185 8.90 -5.76 10.97
C TYR A 185 10.29 -6.13 11.49
N HIS A 186 11.34 -5.75 10.77
CA HIS A 186 12.73 -5.95 11.20
C HIS A 186 13.03 -5.35 12.59
N PHE A 187 12.34 -4.27 12.95
CA PHE A 187 12.52 -3.55 14.22
C PHE A 187 11.47 -3.89 15.28
N GLU A 188 10.64 -4.93 15.06
CA GLU A 188 9.52 -5.24 15.95
C GLU A 188 9.93 -5.57 17.40
N ASN A 189 11.19 -5.97 17.59
CA ASN A 189 11.77 -6.33 18.87
C ASN A 189 12.64 -5.21 19.47
N ASP A 190 12.68 -4.02 18.86
CA ASP A 190 13.42 -2.88 19.40
C ASP A 190 12.71 -2.34 20.66
N PRO A 191 13.34 -2.45 21.85
CA PRO A 191 12.73 -2.00 23.10
C PRO A 191 12.48 -0.48 23.15
N SER A 192 13.17 0.32 22.33
CA SER A 192 12.92 1.75 22.23
C SER A 192 11.64 2.09 21.46
N LEU A 193 11.15 1.16 20.64
CA LEU A 193 9.91 1.27 19.87
C LEU A 193 8.74 0.53 20.55
N VAL A 194 9.05 -0.48 21.37
CA VAL A 194 8.09 -1.21 22.19
C VAL A 194 7.89 -0.46 23.52
N VAL A 195 7.04 0.59 23.51
CA VAL A 195 6.01 0.97 24.50
C VAL A 195 5.68 2.47 24.39
N ALA A 196 4.47 2.74 23.91
CA ALA A 196 3.59 3.81 24.37
C ALA A 196 2.16 3.25 24.49
N GLU A 197 1.99 2.14 25.19
CA GLU A 197 0.69 1.69 25.70
C GLU A 197 0.67 1.86 27.23
N THR A 198 0.40 3.07 27.70
CA THR A 198 -0.14 3.33 29.06
C THR A 198 -0.98 4.61 29.07
N GLU A 199 -2.27 4.48 28.74
CA GLU A 199 -3.42 4.93 29.57
C GLU A 199 -4.74 4.73 28.80
N ALA A 200 -5.31 3.53 28.92
CA ALA A 200 -6.72 3.28 29.24
C ALA A 200 -6.94 1.75 29.29
N GLU A 201 -6.82 1.16 30.48
CA GLU A 201 -7.39 -0.16 30.79
C GLU A 201 -8.91 -0.13 30.46
N VAL A 202 -9.52 -1.16 29.88
CA VAL A 202 -9.94 -2.43 30.52
C VAL A 202 -10.21 -3.51 29.44
N PRO A 203 -10.25 -4.82 29.78
CA PRO A 203 -9.15 -5.75 29.97
C PRO A 203 -9.06 -6.78 28.81
N VAL A 204 -7.85 -7.19 28.44
CA VAL A 204 -7.61 -8.33 27.53
C VAL A 204 -7.13 -9.50 28.39
N GLU A 205 -7.86 -10.62 28.34
CA GLU A 205 -7.41 -11.89 28.94
C GLU A 205 -6.20 -12.45 28.19
N GLU A 206 -5.26 -12.98 28.97
CA GLU A 206 -3.95 -13.50 28.57
C GLU A 206 -3.99 -14.59 27.50
N SER A 207 -3.11 -14.39 26.51
CA SER A 207 -2.22 -15.35 25.83
C SER A 207 -2.63 -16.83 25.70
N VAL A 208 -2.49 -17.35 24.48
CA VAL A 208 -1.86 -18.66 24.30
C VAL A 208 -0.77 -18.59 23.23
N VAL A 209 0.34 -19.19 23.63
CA VAL A 209 1.63 -19.32 22.99
C VAL A 209 1.54 -20.15 21.70
N SER A 210 2.48 -19.86 20.80
CA SER A 210 2.82 -20.64 19.62
C SER A 210 3.03 -22.14 19.91
N GLU A 211 2.30 -22.98 19.20
CA GLU A 211 2.71 -24.36 18.93
C GLU A 211 2.66 -24.63 17.43
N GLU A 212 3.63 -25.44 16.98
CA GLU A 212 3.71 -25.98 15.62
C GLU A 212 2.36 -26.55 15.16
N ALA A 213 2.05 -26.35 13.88
CA ALA A 213 0.80 -26.77 13.26
C ALA A 213 0.40 -28.20 13.62
N PRO A 214 -0.69 -28.42 14.39
CA PRO A 214 -1.31 -29.72 14.49
C PRO A 214 -2.24 -29.89 13.29
N ALA A 215 -2.28 -31.10 12.77
CA ALA A 215 -3.32 -31.52 11.84
C ALA A 215 -4.71 -31.31 12.47
N GLY A 216 -5.58 -30.57 11.78
CA GLY A 216 -7.03 -30.59 11.92
C GLY A 216 -7.58 -30.39 13.33
N THR A 217 -7.53 -29.16 13.85
CA THR A 217 -8.38 -28.75 14.97
C THR A 217 -9.56 -27.97 14.40
N THR A 218 -10.76 -28.51 14.53
CA THR A 218 -12.02 -27.83 14.18
C THR A 218 -12.21 -26.63 15.11
N VAL A 219 -11.77 -25.45 14.66
CA VAL A 219 -12.19 -24.17 15.23
C VAL A 219 -13.71 -24.11 15.10
N GLU A 220 -14.42 -23.85 16.20
CA GLU A 220 -15.87 -23.70 16.19
C GLU A 220 -16.21 -22.51 15.29
N LYS A 221 -16.72 -22.80 14.10
CA LYS A 221 -16.94 -21.79 13.05
C LYS A 221 -18.06 -20.86 13.49
N LEU A 222 -17.81 -19.55 13.53
CA LEU A 222 -18.86 -18.55 13.76
C LEU A 222 -19.98 -18.71 12.73
N GLU A 223 -21.24 -18.49 13.12
CA GLU A 223 -22.33 -18.43 12.15
C GLU A 223 -22.09 -17.27 11.17
N LEU A 224 -22.29 -17.52 9.88
CA LEU A 224 -22.13 -16.47 8.88
C LEU A 224 -23.23 -15.42 9.06
N PRO A 225 -22.90 -14.11 9.09
CA PRO A 225 -23.92 -13.08 9.05
C PRO A 225 -24.64 -13.11 7.69
N PRO A 226 -25.80 -12.43 7.55
CA PRO A 226 -26.33 -12.11 6.23
C PRO A 226 -25.22 -11.47 5.39
N PRO A 227 -25.13 -11.68 4.06
CA PRO A 227 -23.99 -11.14 3.34
C PRO A 227 -24.00 -9.60 3.24
N ARG A 228 -25.15 -8.97 3.48
CA ARG A 228 -25.39 -7.51 3.38
C ARG A 228 -25.76 -6.97 4.74
N ASP A 229 -25.15 -5.85 5.10
CA ASP A 229 -25.46 -5.10 6.30
C ASP A 229 -26.42 -3.96 5.96
N LEU A 230 -27.71 -4.24 6.12
CA LEU A 230 -28.79 -3.28 5.84
C LEU A 230 -28.82 -2.10 6.81
N THR A 231 -27.94 -2.06 7.83
CA THR A 231 -27.82 -0.90 8.72
C THR A 231 -26.89 0.18 8.16
N LYS A 232 -26.03 -0.17 7.19
CA LYS A 232 -25.06 0.74 6.57
C LYS A 232 -25.70 1.69 5.55
N THR A 233 -25.08 2.84 5.39
CA THR A 233 -25.30 3.76 4.27
C THR A 233 -24.06 3.78 3.38
N TYR A 234 -24.25 4.13 2.11
CA TYR A 234 -23.15 4.30 1.16
C TYR A 234 -23.43 5.43 0.18
N LYS A 235 -22.38 5.96 -0.45
CA LYS A 235 -22.52 6.93 -1.54
C LYS A 235 -22.43 6.21 -2.87
N ALA A 236 -23.44 6.39 -3.72
CA ALA A 236 -23.39 5.90 -5.09
C ALA A 236 -22.35 6.70 -5.90
N ALA A 237 -21.74 6.09 -6.91
CA ALA A 237 -20.65 6.69 -7.68
C ALA A 237 -20.99 8.08 -8.29
N ASP A 238 -22.26 8.32 -8.61
CA ASP A 238 -22.75 9.55 -9.26
C ASP A 238 -23.61 10.42 -8.34
N SER A 239 -23.54 10.24 -7.01
CA SER A 239 -24.36 10.99 -6.05
C SER A 239 -23.59 11.39 -4.80
N GLU A 240 -23.78 12.64 -4.36
CA GLU A 240 -23.29 13.10 -3.04
C GLU A 240 -24.20 12.65 -1.89
N GLU A 241 -25.39 12.15 -2.20
CA GLU A 241 -26.37 11.67 -1.22
C GLU A 241 -25.99 10.27 -0.72
N GLU A 242 -26.07 10.08 0.59
CA GLU A 242 -25.98 8.77 1.20
C GLU A 242 -27.29 8.00 1.01
N VAL A 243 -27.16 6.76 0.52
CA VAL A 243 -28.27 5.84 0.27
C VAL A 243 -28.17 4.69 1.26
N GLN A 244 -29.32 4.25 1.78
CA GLN A 244 -29.39 3.07 2.63
C GLN A 244 -29.01 1.81 1.84
N ALA A 245 -28.20 0.94 2.43
CA ALA A 245 -27.93 -0.38 1.88
C ALA A 245 -29.23 -1.19 1.74
N THR A 246 -29.39 -1.86 0.61
CA THR A 246 -30.50 -2.77 0.31
C THR A 246 -29.95 -4.18 0.04
N GLU A 247 -30.84 -5.17 -0.04
CA GLU A 247 -30.48 -6.55 -0.41
C GLU A 247 -29.81 -6.64 -1.80
N ASP A 248 -30.15 -5.70 -2.70
CA ASP A 248 -29.59 -5.61 -4.05
C ASP A 248 -28.30 -4.76 -4.11
N CYS A 249 -27.78 -4.30 -2.97
CA CYS A 249 -26.50 -3.62 -2.92
C CYS A 249 -25.35 -4.63 -2.85
N TYR A 250 -24.64 -4.83 -3.95
CA TYR A 250 -23.50 -5.75 -4.03
C TYR A 250 -22.13 -5.08 -3.85
N LEU A 251 -22.12 -3.80 -3.45
CA LEU A 251 -20.89 -3.07 -3.17
C LEU A 251 -20.28 -3.53 -1.83
N THR A 252 -18.95 -3.44 -1.73
CA THR A 252 -18.21 -3.72 -0.49
C THR A 252 -18.73 -2.89 0.69
N ALA A 253 -19.14 -1.65 0.44
CA ALA A 253 -19.69 -0.76 1.46
C ALA A 253 -20.97 -1.30 2.13
N CYS A 254 -21.73 -2.14 1.42
CA CYS A 254 -22.95 -2.78 1.94
C CYS A 254 -22.68 -4.16 2.56
N SER A 255 -21.43 -4.63 2.59
CA SER A 255 -21.11 -6.00 2.99
C SER A 255 -20.99 -6.15 4.50
N SER A 256 -21.47 -7.29 5.03
CA SER A 256 -21.38 -7.60 6.47
C SER A 256 -20.02 -8.18 6.87
N ILE A 257 -19.33 -8.83 5.93
CA ILE A 257 -17.95 -9.27 6.10
C ILE A 257 -17.05 -8.23 5.43
N THR A 258 -16.12 -7.68 6.20
CA THR A 258 -15.19 -6.61 5.78
C THR A 258 -13.76 -6.99 6.15
N ALA A 259 -12.81 -6.11 5.81
CA ALA A 259 -11.42 -6.25 6.27
C ALA A 259 -11.25 -6.18 7.80
N ASP A 260 -12.29 -5.84 8.56
CA ASP A 260 -12.20 -5.81 10.04
C ASP A 260 -12.51 -7.17 10.67
N ASN A 261 -13.25 -8.04 9.98
CA ASN A 261 -13.76 -9.30 10.55
C ASN A 261 -13.58 -10.53 9.65
N LEU A 262 -13.00 -10.41 8.45
CA LEU A 262 -12.86 -11.53 7.51
C LEU A 262 -12.14 -12.73 8.13
N ILE A 263 -11.10 -12.50 8.93
CA ILE A 263 -10.28 -13.56 9.53
C ILE A 263 -11.12 -14.56 10.32
N ASP A 264 -12.17 -14.09 10.99
CA ASP A 264 -13.06 -14.95 11.79
C ASP A 264 -13.86 -15.94 10.94
N TYR A 265 -13.92 -15.73 9.62
CA TYR A 265 -14.67 -16.53 8.66
C TYR A 265 -13.79 -17.23 7.60
N LEU A 266 -12.45 -17.14 7.72
CA LEU A 266 -11.51 -17.85 6.83
C LEU A 266 -11.31 -19.32 7.26
N GLY A 267 -10.87 -20.16 6.31
CA GLY A 267 -10.53 -21.56 6.57
C GLY A 267 -11.74 -22.49 6.72
N ARG A 268 -12.93 -22.05 6.28
CA ARG A 268 -14.15 -22.84 6.33
C ARG A 268 -14.22 -23.83 5.17
N ASP A 269 -14.52 -25.10 5.46
CA ASP A 269 -14.75 -26.13 4.44
C ASP A 269 -16.13 -26.07 3.74
N ASP A 270 -17.04 -25.20 4.19
CA ASP A 270 -18.38 -24.98 3.63
C ASP A 270 -18.47 -23.70 2.78
N VAL A 271 -17.32 -23.09 2.48
CA VAL A 271 -17.20 -21.87 1.67
C VAL A 271 -16.20 -22.10 0.53
N LEU A 272 -16.60 -21.73 -0.69
CA LEU A 272 -15.70 -21.62 -1.82
C LEU A 272 -15.16 -20.19 -1.91
N TYR A 273 -13.84 -20.09 -1.91
CA TYR A 273 -13.11 -18.83 -1.88
C TYR A 273 -12.60 -18.50 -3.28
N ILE A 274 -13.07 -17.40 -3.89
CA ILE A 274 -12.78 -17.06 -5.28
C ILE A 274 -12.19 -15.65 -5.38
N ASP A 275 -11.03 -15.54 -6.04
CA ASP A 275 -10.40 -14.30 -6.44
C ASP A 275 -10.73 -13.98 -7.90
N LEU A 276 -11.38 -12.84 -8.12
CA LEU A 276 -11.82 -12.39 -9.43
C LEU A 276 -10.81 -11.46 -10.14
N ARG A 277 -9.61 -11.29 -9.58
CA ARG A 277 -8.55 -10.50 -10.22
C ARG A 277 -7.98 -11.19 -11.45
N ASN A 278 -7.21 -10.43 -12.21
CA ASN A 278 -6.49 -11.02 -13.33
C ASN A 278 -5.43 -12.01 -12.81
N TYR A 279 -5.12 -13.02 -13.61
CA TYR A 279 -4.19 -14.08 -13.19
C TYR A 279 -2.79 -13.54 -12.86
N GLU A 280 -2.36 -12.49 -13.57
CA GLU A 280 -1.09 -11.80 -13.32
C GLU A 280 -1.02 -11.14 -11.94
N ASP A 281 -2.12 -10.55 -11.44
CA ASP A 281 -2.16 -9.96 -10.11
C ASP A 281 -2.27 -11.04 -9.02
N TYR A 282 -3.00 -12.12 -9.31
CA TYR A 282 -3.16 -13.25 -8.40
C TYR A 282 -1.83 -13.98 -8.15
N ILE A 283 -1.08 -14.32 -9.21
CA ILE A 283 0.18 -15.06 -9.05
C ILE A 283 1.22 -14.27 -8.26
N MET A 284 1.18 -12.93 -8.33
CA MET A 284 2.08 -12.07 -7.58
C MET A 284 1.71 -12.01 -6.10
N LYS A 285 0.42 -11.98 -5.76
CA LYS A 285 -0.03 -11.90 -4.37
C LYS A 285 -1.49 -12.29 -4.25
N HIS A 286 -1.84 -13.27 -3.41
CA HIS A 286 -3.22 -13.75 -3.24
C HIS A 286 -3.46 -14.35 -1.85
N PHE A 287 -4.71 -14.51 -1.45
CA PHE A 287 -5.03 -15.33 -0.29
C PHE A 287 -4.80 -16.82 -0.57
N ARG A 288 -4.18 -17.51 0.39
CA ARG A 288 -4.09 -18.97 0.43
C ARG A 288 -5.50 -19.56 0.35
N ASN A 289 -5.64 -20.66 -0.37
CA ASN A 289 -6.89 -21.40 -0.58
C ASN A 289 -7.97 -20.67 -1.39
N PHE A 290 -7.67 -19.51 -1.99
CA PHE A 290 -8.55 -18.89 -2.97
C PHE A 290 -8.22 -19.40 -4.37
N GLU A 291 -9.26 -19.76 -5.13
CA GLU A 291 -9.14 -20.08 -6.55
C GLU A 291 -9.28 -18.81 -7.39
N VAL A 292 -8.44 -18.64 -8.40
CA VAL A 292 -8.53 -17.48 -9.29
C VAL A 292 -9.42 -17.77 -10.48
N ILE A 293 -10.41 -16.91 -10.69
CA ILE A 293 -11.27 -16.90 -11.88
C ILE A 293 -11.21 -15.49 -12.47
N PRO A 294 -10.34 -15.23 -13.48
CA PRO A 294 -10.12 -13.89 -14.00
C PRO A 294 -11.39 -13.28 -14.62
N TYR A 295 -12.00 -12.31 -13.95
CA TYR A 295 -13.26 -11.71 -14.39
C TYR A 295 -13.13 -11.08 -15.78
N PHE A 296 -12.14 -10.21 -15.97
CA PHE A 296 -11.87 -9.58 -17.26
C PHE A 296 -11.04 -10.46 -18.22
N GLY A 297 -10.56 -11.62 -17.78
CA GLY A 297 -9.87 -12.57 -18.65
C GLY A 297 -10.81 -13.59 -19.29
N GLN A 298 -11.86 -13.99 -18.57
CA GLN A 298 -12.70 -15.14 -18.95
C GLN A 298 -14.20 -14.88 -18.80
N ILE A 299 -14.65 -14.03 -17.86
CA ILE A 299 -16.09 -13.93 -17.56
C ILE A 299 -16.78 -12.84 -18.38
N PHE A 300 -16.30 -11.61 -18.35
CA PHE A 300 -17.05 -10.47 -18.87
C PHE A 300 -16.18 -9.45 -19.60
N ASN A 301 -16.67 -9.02 -20.77
CA ASN A 301 -16.29 -7.78 -21.43
C ASN A 301 -17.54 -7.26 -22.15
N ALA A 302 -17.88 -5.98 -21.98
CA ALA A 302 -19.11 -5.40 -22.53
C ALA A 302 -19.31 -5.72 -24.02
N GLU A 303 -18.23 -5.70 -24.81
CA GLU A 303 -18.27 -5.92 -26.25
C GLU A 303 -18.09 -7.38 -26.66
N ALA A 304 -17.90 -8.31 -25.72
CA ALA A 304 -17.67 -9.70 -26.07
C ALA A 304 -18.84 -10.37 -26.80
N HIS A 305 -20.05 -9.82 -26.71
CA HIS A 305 -21.21 -10.32 -27.45
C HIS A 305 -21.25 -9.86 -28.92
N THR A 306 -20.45 -8.87 -29.31
CA THR A 306 -20.38 -8.34 -30.70
C THR A 306 -19.01 -8.50 -31.34
N ASP A 307 -17.94 -8.45 -30.55
CA ASP A 307 -16.56 -8.63 -30.99
C ASP A 307 -16.13 -10.10 -30.91
N VAL A 308 -16.02 -10.74 -32.07
CA VAL A 308 -15.63 -12.16 -32.22
C VAL A 308 -14.20 -12.47 -31.79
N SER A 309 -13.35 -11.45 -31.59
CA SER A 309 -11.98 -11.64 -31.07
C SER A 309 -11.94 -11.81 -29.56
N MET A 310 -13.00 -11.43 -28.85
CA MET A 310 -13.11 -11.55 -27.40
C MET A 310 -13.60 -12.95 -27.00
N VAL A 311 -13.00 -13.48 -25.94
CA VAL A 311 -13.18 -14.88 -25.49
C VAL A 311 -13.99 -15.02 -24.19
N HIS A 312 -14.63 -13.94 -23.75
CA HIS A 312 -15.37 -13.91 -22.48
C HIS A 312 -16.69 -14.67 -22.56
N LEU A 313 -17.18 -15.20 -21.43
CA LEU A 313 -18.47 -15.88 -21.36
C LEU A 313 -19.66 -14.95 -21.61
N TYR A 314 -19.56 -13.67 -21.24
CA TYR A 314 -20.65 -12.70 -21.32
C TYR A 314 -20.18 -11.33 -21.84
N GLY A 315 -21.10 -10.65 -22.55
CA GLY A 315 -21.02 -9.21 -22.83
C GLY A 315 -22.29 -8.47 -22.42
N GLY A 316 -22.55 -7.30 -23.00
CA GLY A 316 -23.68 -6.44 -22.63
C GLY A 316 -23.36 -5.65 -21.36
N THR A 317 -24.24 -5.72 -20.35
CA THR A 317 -23.98 -5.12 -19.02
C THR A 317 -24.01 -6.19 -17.94
N PRO A 318 -23.34 -6.03 -16.79
CA PRO A 318 -23.38 -7.03 -15.72
C PRO A 318 -24.80 -7.36 -15.22
N LYS A 319 -25.72 -6.38 -15.25
CA LYS A 319 -27.13 -6.56 -14.86
C LYS A 319 -27.99 -7.20 -15.94
N GLU A 320 -27.59 -7.04 -17.19
CA GLU A 320 -28.24 -7.64 -18.37
C GLU A 320 -27.18 -8.39 -19.20
N PRO A 321 -26.58 -9.47 -18.65
CA PRO A 321 -25.46 -10.14 -19.30
C PRO A 321 -25.94 -10.93 -20.51
N VAL A 322 -25.29 -10.73 -21.64
CA VAL A 322 -25.57 -11.42 -22.91
C VAL A 322 -24.60 -12.58 -23.06
N PRO A 323 -25.07 -13.85 -23.12
CA PRO A 323 -24.21 -15.01 -23.35
C PRO A 323 -23.46 -14.90 -24.68
N VAL A 324 -22.15 -15.14 -24.65
CA VAL A 324 -21.30 -15.20 -25.86
C VAL A 324 -21.25 -16.60 -26.45
N TYR A 325 -21.42 -17.64 -25.61
CA TYR A 325 -21.44 -19.04 -26.02
C TYR A 325 -22.73 -19.72 -25.58
N GLU A 326 -23.16 -20.75 -26.31
CA GLU A 326 -24.31 -21.59 -25.93
C GLU A 326 -24.10 -22.23 -24.55
N GLU A 327 -22.84 -22.52 -24.20
CA GLU A 327 -22.45 -23.13 -22.94
C GLU A 327 -22.10 -22.11 -21.84
N SER A 328 -22.22 -20.80 -22.06
CA SER A 328 -21.79 -19.76 -21.10
C SER A 328 -22.36 -19.97 -19.70
N ASP A 329 -23.65 -20.28 -19.58
CA ASP A 329 -24.29 -20.52 -18.27
C ASP A 329 -23.79 -21.78 -17.58
N LYS A 330 -23.52 -22.83 -18.37
CA LYS A 330 -22.97 -24.07 -17.85
C LYS A 330 -21.55 -23.86 -17.36
N MET A 331 -20.74 -23.08 -18.09
CA MET A 331 -19.40 -22.69 -17.66
C MET A 331 -19.47 -21.83 -16.40
N LEU A 332 -20.42 -20.90 -16.31
CA LEU A 332 -20.64 -20.09 -15.12
C LEU A 332 -20.98 -20.95 -13.90
N GLU A 333 -21.86 -21.95 -14.04
CA GLU A 333 -22.22 -22.88 -12.96
C GLU A 333 -21.05 -23.78 -12.52
N LEU A 334 -20.16 -24.16 -13.43
CA LEU A 334 -18.95 -24.90 -13.09
C LEU A 334 -17.94 -24.05 -12.30
N LEU A 335 -17.82 -22.77 -12.65
CA LEU A 335 -16.92 -21.82 -11.99
C LEU A 335 -17.50 -21.30 -10.67
N PHE A 336 -18.83 -21.15 -10.58
CA PHE A 336 -19.55 -20.65 -9.42
C PHE A 336 -20.74 -21.59 -9.10
N PRO A 337 -20.53 -22.68 -8.35
CA PRO A 337 -21.58 -23.64 -8.04
C PRO A 337 -22.77 -23.00 -7.30
N LYS A 338 -24.00 -23.30 -7.76
CA LYS A 338 -25.23 -22.72 -7.19
C LYS A 338 -25.58 -23.22 -5.78
N ASP A 339 -25.03 -24.35 -5.37
CA ASP A 339 -25.33 -25.02 -4.11
C ASP A 339 -24.36 -24.65 -2.97
N GLN A 340 -23.28 -23.92 -3.27
CA GLN A 340 -22.24 -23.54 -2.31
C GLN A 340 -22.35 -22.08 -1.85
N THR A 341 -21.78 -21.81 -0.67
CA THR A 341 -21.51 -20.45 -0.21
C THR A 341 -20.25 -19.93 -0.88
N LEU A 342 -20.31 -18.72 -1.44
CA LEU A 342 -19.21 -18.12 -2.20
C LEU A 342 -18.68 -16.89 -1.50
N PHE A 343 -17.38 -16.85 -1.24
CA PHE A 343 -16.65 -15.65 -0.82
C PHE A 343 -15.88 -15.12 -2.01
N LEU A 344 -16.29 -13.96 -2.50
CA LEU A 344 -15.71 -13.34 -3.69
C LEU A 344 -14.87 -12.13 -3.29
N LEU A 345 -13.63 -12.06 -3.76
CA LEU A 345 -12.79 -10.87 -3.68
C LEU A 345 -12.34 -10.39 -5.07
N CYS A 346 -11.88 -9.14 -5.15
CA CYS A 346 -11.04 -8.69 -6.26
C CYS A 346 -9.94 -7.74 -5.77
N GLN A 347 -9.62 -6.63 -6.46
CA GLN A 347 -8.70 -5.63 -5.93
C GLN A 347 -9.36 -4.70 -4.91
N SER A 348 -10.56 -4.21 -5.18
CA SER A 348 -11.28 -3.21 -4.36
C SER A 348 -12.74 -3.59 -4.05
N GLY A 349 -13.19 -4.78 -4.50
CA GLY A 349 -14.56 -5.27 -4.42
C GLY A 349 -15.51 -4.77 -5.53
N GLY A 350 -15.06 -3.88 -6.43
CA GLY A 350 -15.87 -3.40 -7.56
C GLY A 350 -16.17 -4.49 -8.61
N ARG A 351 -15.17 -5.31 -8.99
CA ARG A 351 -15.40 -6.48 -9.87
C ARG A 351 -16.31 -7.52 -9.25
N VAL A 352 -16.26 -7.67 -7.93
CA VAL A 352 -17.15 -8.58 -7.21
C VAL A 352 -18.59 -8.11 -7.34
N ALA A 353 -18.86 -6.81 -7.18
CA ALA A 353 -20.20 -6.26 -7.39
C ALA A 353 -20.74 -6.56 -8.81
N MET A 354 -19.90 -6.39 -9.84
CA MET A 354 -20.28 -6.74 -11.22
C MET A 354 -20.52 -8.24 -11.41
N MET A 355 -19.67 -9.09 -10.85
CA MET A 355 -19.88 -10.55 -10.88
C MET A 355 -21.20 -10.93 -10.19
N MET A 356 -21.50 -10.31 -9.05
CA MET A 356 -22.73 -10.55 -8.31
C MET A 356 -23.98 -10.07 -9.06
N ASP A 357 -23.90 -8.97 -9.82
CA ASP A 357 -24.96 -8.56 -10.75
C ASP A 357 -25.22 -9.66 -11.81
N ILE A 358 -24.17 -10.25 -12.38
CA ILE A 358 -24.30 -11.37 -13.33
C ILE A 358 -24.94 -12.58 -12.64
N LEU A 359 -24.41 -13.02 -11.49
CA LEU A 359 -24.94 -14.17 -10.75
C LEU A 359 -26.41 -13.97 -10.37
N ALA A 360 -26.80 -12.78 -9.93
CA ALA A 360 -28.19 -12.43 -9.65
C ALA A 360 -29.07 -12.53 -10.90
N ALA A 361 -28.63 -11.94 -12.02
CA ALA A 361 -29.33 -11.99 -13.30
C ALA A 361 -29.46 -13.41 -13.86
N ARG A 362 -28.53 -14.32 -13.53
CA ARG A 362 -28.56 -15.74 -13.92
C ARG A 362 -29.20 -16.65 -12.84
N GLY A 363 -29.75 -16.08 -11.78
CA GLY A 363 -30.57 -16.77 -10.79
C GLY A 363 -29.78 -17.60 -9.76
N TRP A 364 -28.68 -17.06 -9.25
CA TRP A 364 -28.03 -17.58 -8.05
C TRP A 364 -28.76 -17.13 -6.79
N ASP A 365 -28.65 -17.93 -5.73
CA ASP A 365 -29.14 -17.55 -4.41
C ASP A 365 -28.19 -16.53 -3.77
N MET A 366 -28.55 -15.25 -3.89
CA MET A 366 -27.70 -14.16 -3.41
C MET A 366 -27.54 -14.14 -1.89
N SER A 367 -28.36 -14.87 -1.12
CA SER A 367 -28.17 -15.01 0.33
C SER A 367 -26.92 -15.81 0.71
N LYS A 368 -26.29 -16.48 -0.26
CA LYS A 368 -25.07 -17.29 -0.07
C LYS A 368 -23.81 -16.69 -0.66
N ILE A 369 -23.87 -15.50 -1.24
CA ILE A 369 -22.75 -14.90 -1.97
C ILE A 369 -22.30 -13.62 -1.26
N TYR A 370 -21.03 -13.60 -0.86
CA TYR A 370 -20.42 -12.56 -0.07
C TYR A 370 -19.41 -11.78 -0.92
N ASN A 371 -19.57 -10.46 -0.99
CA ASN A 371 -18.49 -9.57 -1.39
C ASN A 371 -17.64 -9.29 -0.16
N ILE A 372 -16.50 -9.96 -0.05
CA ILE A 372 -15.63 -9.76 1.11
C ILE A 372 -14.74 -8.53 0.96
N GLY A 373 -14.68 -7.94 -0.24
CA GLY A 373 -13.88 -6.78 -0.58
C GLY A 373 -12.79 -7.12 -1.59
N GLY A 374 -11.57 -6.68 -1.35
CA GLY A 374 -10.46 -6.89 -2.26
C GLY A 374 -9.10 -6.71 -1.63
N MET A 375 -8.08 -7.23 -2.32
CA MET A 375 -6.69 -7.28 -1.85
C MET A 375 -6.14 -5.93 -1.37
N ALA A 376 -6.59 -4.81 -1.93
CA ALA A 376 -6.18 -3.47 -1.50
C ALA A 376 -6.55 -3.14 -0.04
N GLN A 377 -7.52 -3.87 0.54
CA GLN A 377 -8.05 -3.63 1.88
C GLN A 377 -7.40 -4.54 2.93
N TYR A 378 -6.75 -5.63 2.53
CA TYR A 378 -6.14 -6.61 3.45
C TYR A 378 -4.63 -6.41 3.55
N THR A 379 -4.22 -5.24 4.03
CA THR A 379 -2.81 -4.83 4.15
C THR A 379 -2.25 -4.98 5.58
N GLY A 380 -3.13 -5.22 6.56
CA GLY A 380 -2.77 -5.44 7.96
C GLY A 380 -1.88 -6.67 8.18
N ARG A 381 -1.09 -6.66 9.27
CA ARG A 381 -0.17 -7.75 9.62
C ARG A 381 -0.91 -9.06 9.90
N GLU A 382 -2.11 -8.95 10.44
CA GLU A 382 -3.04 -10.04 10.75
C GLU A 382 -3.40 -10.90 9.51
N TYR A 383 -3.31 -10.34 8.30
CA TYR A 383 -3.60 -11.06 7.06
C TYR A 383 -2.40 -11.83 6.48
N ARG A 384 -1.16 -11.54 6.91
CA ARG A 384 0.07 -12.17 6.37
C ARG A 384 0.05 -13.70 6.42
N PRO A 385 -0.42 -14.37 7.49
CA PRO A 385 -0.47 -15.83 7.53
C PRO A 385 -1.37 -16.43 6.44
N TYR A 386 -2.36 -15.67 5.97
CA TYR A 386 -3.35 -16.10 5.00
C TYR A 386 -2.99 -15.71 3.56
N ILE A 387 -1.89 -15.02 3.32
CA ILE A 387 -1.50 -14.53 1.99
C ILE A 387 -0.24 -15.24 1.50
N VAL A 388 -0.20 -15.51 0.19
CA VAL A 388 1.01 -15.81 -0.58
C VAL A 388 1.43 -14.51 -1.27
N ASP A 389 2.70 -14.14 -1.13
CA ASP A 389 3.28 -12.95 -1.72
C ASP A 389 4.58 -13.37 -2.44
N THR A 390 4.56 -13.28 -3.76
CA THR A 390 5.62 -13.72 -4.66
C THR A 390 5.75 -12.76 -5.85
N MET A 391 5.76 -11.45 -5.57
CA MET A 391 5.80 -10.36 -6.56
C MET A 391 7.00 -10.42 -7.52
N GLU A 392 8.02 -11.23 -7.23
CA GLU A 392 9.16 -11.47 -8.11
C GLU A 392 8.79 -12.29 -9.35
N PHE A 393 7.67 -13.03 -9.32
CA PHE A 393 7.19 -13.79 -10.47
C PHE A 393 6.19 -12.96 -11.28
N GLY A 394 6.58 -12.61 -12.51
CA GLY A 394 5.67 -12.06 -13.51
C GLY A 394 5.17 -13.13 -14.47
N ILE A 395 3.90 -13.03 -14.87
CA ILE A 395 3.31 -13.80 -15.97
C ILE A 395 2.53 -12.85 -16.88
N VAL A 396 2.51 -13.16 -18.18
CA VAL A 396 1.61 -12.52 -19.14
C VAL A 396 0.67 -13.62 -19.66
N PRO A 397 -0.58 -13.71 -19.16
CA PRO A 397 -1.49 -14.77 -19.56
C PRO A 397 -2.13 -14.46 -20.92
N GLU A 398 -2.25 -15.49 -21.76
CA GLU A 398 -3.09 -15.47 -22.96
C GLU A 398 -4.31 -16.35 -22.68
N TYR A 399 -5.50 -15.76 -22.69
CA TYR A 399 -6.75 -16.47 -22.48
C TYR A 399 -7.31 -16.95 -23.82
N THR A 400 -7.65 -18.25 -23.89
CA THR A 400 -8.27 -18.84 -25.07
C THR A 400 -9.43 -19.73 -24.64
N VAL A 401 -10.45 -19.79 -25.47
CA VAL A 401 -11.59 -20.70 -25.30
C VAL A 401 -11.52 -21.75 -26.39
N THR A 402 -11.59 -23.02 -26.00
CA THR A 402 -11.60 -24.15 -26.94
C THR A 402 -12.83 -25.00 -26.70
N GLY A 403 -13.52 -25.39 -27.78
CA GLY A 403 -14.66 -26.30 -27.72
C GLY A 403 -16.00 -25.70 -27.29
N LEU A 404 -16.10 -24.38 -27.06
CA LEU A 404 -17.39 -23.70 -26.86
C LEU A 404 -17.98 -23.21 -28.18
N THR A 405 -19.31 -23.18 -28.25
CA THR A 405 -20.07 -22.80 -29.45
C THR A 405 -20.51 -21.35 -29.31
N ARG A 406 -19.95 -20.45 -30.12
CA ARG A 406 -20.30 -19.02 -30.05
C ARG A 406 -21.71 -18.79 -30.56
N VAL A 407 -22.49 -17.96 -29.87
CA VAL A 407 -23.82 -17.54 -30.31
C VAL A 407 -23.68 -16.59 -31.50
N GLU A 408 -24.46 -16.82 -32.57
CA GLU A 408 -24.45 -16.03 -33.81
C GLU A 408 -25.11 -14.65 -33.69
#